data_AF-A0A8I1DKA1-F1
#
_entry.id   AF-A0A8I1DKA1-F1
#
_cell.length_a   1.000
_cell.length_b   1.000
_cell.length_c   1.000
_cell.angle_alpha   90.00
_cell.angle_beta   90.00
_cell.angle_gamma   90.00
#
_symmetry.space_group_name_H-M   'P 1'
#
loop_
_entity.id
_entity.type
_entity.pdbx_description
1 polymer ?
#
loop_
_entity_poly.entity_id
_entity_poly.type
_entity_poly.pdbx_seq_one_letter_code
_entity_poly.pdbx_strand_id
1 'polypeptide(L)'
;MKKLLWLFAPLCLTSTQIFAANSTCVTYPMIEFNRTSGTINSFPYTQTFNDTNNTLLLNNCTPAPYTVAVRAVFKAASGNTDLVGSSPFSVSNGITISGSNANPITLAAAKIWLMNNLRIEYRLRSNNDINPLSFDILALDTDYSVVPDTSAGPIKIINGEGYYAGLNGNGTTNSAIRNSRFKLTLLSTTKPSAAVIDALNNSVVRIHLGTFAYKYDDWGGALGNAPPPSGNPKVGTSEVYVNIQMNFALPTCTMANQIVNLAPVPTATLNSNQTANEQSFNVNIYCTAAMPNKVLLATITDSYTPSNVNTNGILKNSPSLANRSNVDVQLRDNADVPLAIGTQSPFYSIPVGSTATTFMKTLKARYYRSLATATPGYVQTQATVSIDYQ
;
A
#
# COMPACT_ATOMS: atom_id res chain seq x y z
N MET A 1 72.91 26.25 70.06
CA MET A 1 73.41 25.57 68.84
C MET A 1 72.21 25.14 68.00
N LYS A 2 72.22 25.52 66.71
CA LYS A 2 71.57 24.93 65.51
C LYS A 2 70.18 24.25 65.62
N LYS A 3 69.21 24.87 64.91
CA LYS A 3 68.25 24.32 63.90
C LYS A 3 67.27 23.20 64.36
N LEU A 4 65.99 23.15 64.01
CA LEU A 4 65.30 23.49 62.75
C LEU A 4 63.77 23.55 63.02
N LEU A 5 63.06 24.44 62.31
CA LEU A 5 61.60 24.42 62.11
C LEU A 5 61.15 23.09 61.45
N TRP A 6 59.86 22.78 61.46
CA TRP A 6 58.99 22.68 60.26
C TRP A 6 57.54 22.34 60.67
N LEU A 7 56.61 23.08 60.08
CA LEU A 7 55.15 23.00 60.22
C LEU A 7 54.59 21.67 59.68
N PHE A 8 53.48 21.18 60.24
CA PHE A 8 52.43 20.51 59.46
C PHE A 8 51.02 20.89 59.93
N ALA A 9 50.19 21.15 58.91
CA ALA A 9 48.85 21.74 58.91
C ALA A 9 47.73 20.76 59.34
N PRO A 10 46.53 21.25 59.67
CA PRO A 10 45.39 20.39 59.96
C PRO A 10 44.86 19.75 58.67
N LEU A 11 44.57 18.44 58.75
CA LEU A 11 43.85 17.67 57.73
C LEU A 11 42.47 18.30 57.47
N CYS A 12 42.34 19.05 56.38
CA CYS A 12 41.05 19.28 55.74
C CYS A 12 40.73 18.09 54.84
N LEU A 13 39.92 17.15 55.34
CA LEU A 13 39.17 16.21 54.50
C LEU A 13 38.07 17.00 53.79
N THR A 14 38.39 17.61 52.65
CA THR A 14 37.36 18.05 51.71
C THR A 14 36.85 16.83 50.97
N SER A 15 35.77 16.22 51.46
CA SER A 15 34.96 15.31 50.65
C SER A 15 34.32 16.13 49.52
N THR A 16 35.00 16.26 48.39
CA THR A 16 34.35 16.67 47.14
C THR A 16 33.44 15.52 46.74
N GLN A 17 32.20 15.53 47.21
CA GLN A 17 31.14 14.79 46.55
C GLN A 17 30.98 15.44 45.17
N ILE A 18 31.65 14.86 44.17
CA ILE A 18 31.33 15.14 42.78
C ILE A 18 29.95 14.54 42.60
N PHE A 19 28.91 15.38 42.67
CA PHE A 19 27.60 15.01 42.16
C PHE A 19 27.80 14.68 40.67
N ALA A 20 27.78 13.39 40.32
CA ALA A 20 27.76 12.97 38.93
C ALA A 20 26.48 13.56 38.32
N ALA A 21 26.63 14.56 37.46
CA ALA A 21 25.51 15.09 36.70
C ALA A 21 25.07 13.99 35.71
N ASN A 22 23.89 13.41 35.94
CA ASN A 22 23.32 12.41 35.05
C ASN A 22 22.83 13.08 33.77
N SER A 23 23.41 12.74 32.61
CA SER A 23 23.01 13.33 31.32
C SER A 23 21.61 12.88 30.94
N THR A 24 20.74 13.80 30.54
CA THR A 24 19.38 13.52 30.07
C THR A 24 19.25 13.93 28.61
N CYS A 25 18.69 13.06 27.79
CA CYS A 25 18.40 13.35 26.39
C CYS A 25 16.90 13.48 26.17
N VAL A 26 16.52 14.32 25.21
CA VAL A 26 15.16 14.32 24.66
C VAL A 26 15.01 13.05 23.83
N THR A 27 13.90 12.32 24.05
CA THR A 27 13.63 11.04 23.39
C THR A 27 12.35 11.11 22.57
N TYR A 28 12.28 10.27 21.55
CA TYR A 28 11.15 10.25 20.62
C TYR A 28 10.44 8.89 20.71
N PRO A 29 9.20 8.83 21.21
CA PRO A 29 8.47 7.57 21.37
C PRO A 29 8.01 6.96 20.04
N MET A 30 8.09 7.72 18.94
CA MET A 30 7.66 7.30 17.62
C MET A 30 8.62 7.79 16.54
N ILE A 31 8.93 6.93 15.59
CA ILE A 31 9.74 7.18 14.40
C ILE A 31 8.88 6.89 13.17
N GLU A 32 8.80 7.83 12.23
CA GLU A 32 7.99 7.69 11.03
C GLU A 32 8.80 7.91 9.75
N PHE A 33 8.72 6.94 8.85
CA PHE A 33 9.29 7.04 7.51
C PHE A 33 8.17 7.31 6.49
N ASN A 34 8.05 8.57 6.07
CA ASN A 34 7.05 8.97 5.08
C ASN A 34 7.55 8.69 3.66
N ARG A 35 6.70 8.06 2.83
CA ARG A 35 6.97 7.67 1.44
C ARG A 35 5.77 8.01 0.58
N THR A 36 6.00 8.37 -0.69
CA THR A 36 4.95 8.54 -1.69
C THR A 36 5.25 7.63 -2.87
N SER A 37 4.35 6.70 -3.17
CA SER A 37 4.56 5.78 -4.27
C SER A 37 4.68 6.53 -5.60
N GLY A 38 5.41 5.95 -6.55
CA GLY A 38 5.26 6.33 -7.94
C GLY A 38 3.84 6.01 -8.43
N THR A 39 3.54 6.40 -9.67
CA THR A 39 2.26 6.07 -10.29
C THR A 39 2.12 4.57 -10.48
N ILE A 40 1.11 3.97 -9.84
CA ILE A 40 0.74 2.57 -9.95
C ILE A 40 -0.30 2.45 -11.08
N ASN A 41 0.17 2.02 -12.26
CA ASN A 41 -0.63 1.92 -13.48
C ASN A 41 -0.77 0.48 -13.99
N SER A 42 -0.16 -0.48 -13.31
CA SER A 42 -0.17 -1.89 -13.67
C SER A 42 0.19 -2.76 -12.46
N PHE A 43 -0.14 -4.05 -12.55
CA PHE A 43 0.28 -5.06 -11.58
C PHE A 43 1.00 -6.21 -12.30
N PRO A 44 2.01 -6.84 -11.69
CA PRO A 44 2.59 -6.50 -10.38
C PRO A 44 3.32 -5.14 -10.42
N TYR A 45 3.36 -4.46 -9.27
CA TYR A 45 4.05 -3.19 -9.12
C TYR A 45 5.19 -3.35 -8.11
N THR A 46 6.34 -2.74 -8.37
CA THR A 46 7.46 -2.73 -7.44
C THR A 46 8.13 -1.37 -7.46
N GLN A 47 8.40 -0.83 -6.28
CA GLN A 47 9.18 0.39 -6.11
C GLN A 47 10.15 0.24 -4.94
N THR A 48 11.40 0.63 -5.18
CA THR A 48 12.41 0.76 -4.13
C THR A 48 12.60 2.23 -3.81
N PHE A 49 12.41 2.58 -2.55
CA PHE A 49 12.71 3.88 -1.99
C PHE A 49 14.08 3.80 -1.31
N ASN A 50 15.03 4.57 -1.84
CA ASN A 50 16.33 4.74 -1.20
C ASN A 50 16.26 5.84 -0.11
N ASP A 51 17.34 5.96 0.66
CA ASP A 51 17.55 6.85 1.81
C ASP A 51 16.47 7.92 2.09
N THR A 52 15.88 7.83 3.28
CA THR A 52 15.05 8.88 3.86
C THR A 52 15.90 9.94 4.58
N ASN A 53 15.24 11.06 4.89
CA ASN A 53 15.70 11.95 5.96
C ASN A 53 15.90 11.17 7.26
N ASN A 54 16.88 11.59 8.04
CA ASN A 54 17.18 11.02 9.34
C ASN A 54 16.04 11.24 10.34
N THR A 55 15.72 10.22 11.12
CA THR A 55 14.75 10.30 12.23
C THR A 55 15.49 10.13 13.55
N LEU A 56 15.28 11.06 14.47
CA LEU A 56 15.96 11.08 15.75
C LEU A 56 15.39 10.02 16.70
N LEU A 57 16.27 9.24 17.32
CA LEU A 57 15.96 8.34 18.41
C LEU A 57 16.07 9.10 19.75
N LEU A 58 17.15 9.86 19.87
CA LEU A 58 17.40 10.81 20.96
C LEU A 58 18.22 12.00 20.47
N ASN A 59 18.05 13.17 21.10
CA ASN A 59 18.83 14.37 20.83
C ASN A 59 18.93 15.26 22.07
N ASN A 60 19.62 16.40 21.91
CA ASN A 60 19.70 17.46 22.93
C ASN A 60 20.08 16.92 24.30
N CYS A 61 21.06 16.03 24.36
CA CYS A 61 21.56 15.52 25.63
C CYS A 61 22.19 16.65 26.45
N THR A 62 21.78 16.80 27.71
CA THR A 62 22.18 17.86 28.63
C THR A 62 22.64 17.27 29.96
N PRO A 63 23.47 17.99 30.77
CA PRO A 63 24.05 19.31 30.49
C PRO A 63 25.07 19.28 29.33
N ALA A 64 25.29 20.38 28.62
CA ALA A 64 26.49 20.50 27.79
C ALA A 64 27.71 20.74 28.73
N PRO A 65 28.91 20.20 28.48
CA PRO A 65 29.37 19.47 27.29
C PRO A 65 29.23 17.94 27.40
N TYR A 66 28.32 17.43 28.25
CA TYR A 66 28.15 15.99 28.44
C TYR A 66 27.57 15.34 27.18
N THR A 67 28.15 14.20 26.85
CA THR A 67 27.75 13.35 25.74
C THR A 67 27.31 12.01 26.29
N VAL A 68 26.69 11.20 25.45
CA VAL A 68 26.21 9.88 25.85
C VAL A 68 26.78 8.80 24.94
N ALA A 69 26.91 7.59 25.48
CA ALA A 69 27.11 6.39 24.69
C ALA A 69 25.74 5.74 24.48
N VAL A 70 25.44 5.33 23.26
CA VAL A 70 24.09 4.89 22.88
C VAL A 70 24.10 3.48 22.32
N ARG A 71 23.11 2.69 22.70
CA ARG A 71 22.79 1.39 22.12
C ARG A 71 21.33 1.40 21.70
N ALA A 72 21.02 0.86 20.53
CA ALA A 72 19.65 0.75 20.03
C ALA A 72 19.48 -0.59 19.34
N VAL A 73 18.60 -1.42 19.89
CA VAL A 73 18.24 -2.73 19.36
C VAL A 73 16.85 -2.62 18.76
N PHE A 74 16.72 -2.97 17.49
CA PHE A 74 15.43 -3.08 16.80
C PHE A 74 14.90 -4.50 16.89
N LYS A 75 13.59 -4.64 17.12
CA LYS A 75 12.88 -5.91 17.03
C LYS A 75 11.51 -5.73 16.38
N ALA A 76 11.23 -6.53 15.36
CA ALA A 76 9.89 -6.71 14.85
C ALA A 76 9.24 -7.91 15.56
N ALA A 77 8.54 -7.66 16.67
CA ALA A 77 7.95 -8.73 17.47
C ALA A 77 6.63 -9.24 16.84
N SER A 78 6.49 -10.56 16.72
CA SER A 78 5.27 -11.18 16.20
C SER A 78 4.06 -10.81 17.06
N GLY A 79 2.96 -10.39 16.41
CA GLY A 79 1.74 -9.93 17.09
C GLY A 79 1.78 -8.49 17.62
N ASN A 80 2.95 -7.87 17.70
CA ASN A 80 3.11 -6.46 18.13
C ASN A 80 3.43 -5.51 16.97
N THR A 81 3.54 -6.03 15.75
CA THR A 81 3.77 -5.27 14.52
C THR A 81 2.71 -5.57 13.48
N ASP A 82 2.70 -4.81 12.40
CA ASP A 82 1.84 -5.09 11.26
C ASP A 82 2.47 -6.11 10.29
N LEU A 83 3.62 -6.70 10.63
CA LEU A 83 4.35 -7.61 9.77
C LEU A 83 3.93 -9.07 9.99
N VAL A 84 3.85 -9.84 8.91
CA VAL A 84 3.49 -11.26 8.95
C VAL A 84 4.46 -12.07 8.10
N GLY A 85 4.91 -13.22 8.63
CA GLY A 85 5.82 -14.13 7.94
C GLY A 85 7.29 -13.70 8.02
N SER A 86 8.02 -13.88 6.91
CA SER A 86 9.41 -13.48 6.75
C SER A 86 9.58 -12.51 5.57
N SER A 87 10.72 -11.84 5.48
CA SER A 87 11.01 -10.93 4.37
C SER A 87 11.01 -11.67 3.03
N PRO A 88 10.30 -11.19 1.98
CA PRO A 88 9.45 -9.98 1.97
C PRO A 88 8.14 -10.18 2.76
N PHE A 89 7.94 -9.37 3.79
CA PHE A 89 6.83 -9.52 4.74
C PHE A 89 5.50 -9.18 4.08
N SER A 90 4.45 -9.97 4.36
CA SER A 90 3.08 -9.50 4.18
C SER A 90 2.67 -8.62 5.35
N VAL A 91 1.51 -7.98 5.25
CA VAL A 91 0.97 -7.13 6.32
C VAL A 91 -0.23 -7.77 7.01
N SER A 92 -0.44 -7.44 8.27
CA SER A 92 -1.58 -7.84 9.09
C SER A 92 -2.76 -6.88 8.89
N ASN A 93 -3.90 -7.16 9.53
CA ASN A 93 -5.05 -6.26 9.55
C ASN A 93 -4.86 -5.02 10.45
N GLY A 94 -3.75 -4.95 11.19
CA GLY A 94 -3.39 -3.82 12.07
C GLY A 94 -3.03 -2.54 11.32
N ILE A 95 -2.71 -2.64 10.02
CA ILE A 95 -2.45 -1.48 9.16
C ILE A 95 -3.60 -0.48 9.21
N THR A 96 -3.29 0.80 9.06
CA THR A 96 -4.30 1.86 8.99
C THR A 96 -4.26 2.54 7.63
N ILE A 97 -5.44 2.91 7.13
CA ILE A 97 -5.61 3.67 5.89
C ILE A 97 -6.23 5.01 6.29
N SER A 98 -5.55 6.10 6.00
CA SER A 98 -5.99 7.46 6.33
C SER A 98 -6.07 8.34 5.09
N GLY A 99 -6.89 9.38 5.12
CA GLY A 99 -7.12 10.27 3.97
C GLY A 99 -8.05 9.70 2.88
N SER A 100 -8.72 8.57 3.14
CA SER A 100 -9.71 7.97 2.24
C SER A 100 -11.14 8.39 2.62
N ASN A 101 -11.98 8.63 1.63
CA ASN A 101 -13.42 8.93 1.80
C ASN A 101 -14.31 7.68 1.68
N ALA A 102 -13.72 6.49 1.55
CA ALA A 102 -14.45 5.25 1.37
C ALA A 102 -15.20 4.86 2.66
N ASN A 103 -16.34 4.18 2.50
CA ASN A 103 -17.10 3.67 3.64
C ASN A 103 -16.34 2.52 4.37
N PRO A 104 -16.74 2.16 5.60
CA PRO A 104 -16.03 1.14 6.39
C PRO A 104 -15.92 -0.24 5.71
N ILE A 105 -16.92 -0.64 4.92
CA ILE A 105 -16.92 -1.94 4.22
C ILE A 105 -15.85 -1.94 3.13
N THR A 106 -15.79 -0.87 2.33
CA THR A 106 -14.78 -0.71 1.28
C THR A 106 -13.37 -0.59 1.87
N LEU A 107 -13.19 0.11 2.98
CA LEU A 107 -11.90 0.18 3.69
C LEU A 107 -11.46 -1.19 4.21
N ALA A 108 -12.38 -1.99 4.76
CA ALA A 108 -12.08 -3.35 5.18
C ALA A 108 -11.66 -4.23 3.99
N ALA A 109 -12.37 -4.12 2.85
CA ALA A 109 -11.98 -4.81 1.62
C ALA A 109 -10.60 -4.37 1.11
N ALA A 110 -10.27 -3.08 1.20
CA ALA A 110 -8.95 -2.57 0.84
C ALA A 110 -7.83 -3.11 1.73
N LYS A 111 -8.05 -3.21 3.06
CA LYS A 111 -7.10 -3.86 3.97
C LYS A 111 -6.88 -5.32 3.63
N ILE A 112 -7.96 -6.09 3.42
CA ILE A 112 -7.88 -7.50 3.01
C ILE A 112 -7.07 -7.64 1.72
N TRP A 113 -7.32 -6.76 0.76
CA TRP A 113 -6.57 -6.76 -0.50
C TRP A 113 -5.08 -6.50 -0.28
N LEU A 114 -4.72 -5.51 0.55
CA LEU A 114 -3.33 -5.23 0.92
C LEU A 114 -2.70 -6.41 1.66
N MET A 115 -3.36 -7.03 2.63
CA MET A 115 -2.82 -8.22 3.33
C MET A 115 -2.42 -9.33 2.35
N ASN A 116 -3.24 -9.56 1.32
CA ASN A 116 -2.99 -10.59 0.33
C ASN A 116 -1.92 -10.21 -0.70
N ASN A 117 -1.85 -8.93 -1.10
CA ASN A 117 -1.05 -8.49 -2.26
C ASN A 117 0.15 -7.60 -1.92
N LEU A 118 0.18 -6.95 -0.76
CA LEU A 118 1.29 -6.09 -0.34
C LEU A 118 2.43 -6.93 0.25
N ARG A 119 3.64 -6.70 -0.25
CA ARG A 119 4.88 -7.27 0.27
C ARG A 119 5.90 -6.16 0.50
N ILE A 120 6.58 -6.19 1.64
CA ILE A 120 7.57 -5.18 2.01
C ILE A 120 8.92 -5.79 2.40
N GLU A 121 9.99 -5.12 2.02
CA GLU A 121 11.36 -5.40 2.47
C GLU A 121 11.97 -4.09 2.94
N TYR A 122 12.74 -4.10 4.02
CA TYR A 122 13.34 -2.88 4.51
C TYR A 122 14.69 -3.08 5.20
N ARG A 123 15.50 -2.03 5.13
CA ARG A 123 16.81 -1.94 5.78
C ARG A 123 16.82 -0.83 6.82
N LEU A 124 17.47 -1.08 7.94
CA LEU A 124 17.71 -0.08 8.99
C LEU A 124 19.21 0.12 9.18
N ARG A 125 19.59 1.36 9.49
CA ARG A 125 20.95 1.73 9.87
C ARG A 125 20.97 2.97 10.77
N SER A 126 22.08 3.18 11.45
CA SER A 126 22.41 4.41 12.14
C SER A 126 22.64 5.56 11.15
N ASN A 127 22.36 6.78 11.59
CA ASN A 127 22.63 8.02 10.86
C ASN A 127 23.98 8.66 11.26
N ASN A 128 24.71 8.09 12.22
CA ASN A 128 25.85 8.74 12.86
C ASN A 128 27.16 8.68 12.01
N ASP A 129 27.06 8.57 10.67
CA ASP A 129 28.10 7.95 9.83
C ASP A 129 28.43 8.65 8.51
N ILE A 130 29.71 8.47 8.14
CA ILE A 130 30.27 8.51 6.78
C ILE A 130 30.51 7.03 6.39
N ASN A 131 29.72 6.46 5.45
CA ASN A 131 29.76 5.06 4.97
C ASN A 131 29.27 3.91 5.91
N PRO A 132 28.04 3.96 6.47
CA PRO A 132 27.51 2.94 7.39
C PRO A 132 27.19 1.57 6.74
N LEU A 133 27.39 0.51 7.50
CA LEU A 133 26.77 -0.80 7.29
C LEU A 133 25.23 -0.71 7.44
N SER A 134 24.48 -1.73 7.02
CA SER A 134 23.02 -1.73 7.16
C SER A 134 22.54 -3.14 7.45
N PHE A 135 21.49 -3.26 8.24
CA PHE A 135 20.80 -4.53 8.43
C PHE A 135 19.62 -4.62 7.49
N ASP A 136 19.56 -5.69 6.70
CA ASP A 136 18.30 -6.20 6.17
C ASP A 136 17.52 -6.82 7.32
N ILE A 137 16.27 -6.38 7.50
CA ILE A 137 15.37 -7.02 8.45
C ILE A 137 14.71 -8.19 7.72
N LEU A 138 15.02 -9.41 8.16
CA LEU A 138 14.71 -10.64 7.43
C LEU A 138 13.67 -11.51 8.14
N ALA A 139 13.62 -11.45 9.46
CA ALA A 139 12.75 -12.29 10.28
C ALA A 139 12.12 -11.50 11.42
N LEU A 140 10.93 -11.94 11.84
CA LEU A 140 10.32 -11.50 13.09
C LEU A 140 11.10 -12.08 14.29
N ASP A 141 10.88 -11.47 15.45
CA ASP A 141 11.40 -11.88 16.75
C ASP A 141 12.93 -11.94 16.88
N THR A 142 13.65 -11.41 15.88
CA THR A 142 15.11 -11.30 15.85
C THR A 142 15.54 -9.91 16.32
N ASP A 143 16.54 -9.88 17.20
CA ASP A 143 17.11 -8.64 17.71
C ASP A 143 18.22 -8.15 16.77
N TYR A 144 18.07 -6.92 16.27
CA TYR A 144 19.04 -6.27 15.40
C TYR A 144 19.69 -5.12 16.16
N SER A 145 20.96 -5.23 16.52
CA SER A 145 21.71 -4.19 17.26
C SER A 145 22.12 -3.03 16.33
N VAL A 146 21.14 -2.31 15.77
CA VAL A 146 21.37 -1.26 14.77
C VAL A 146 22.40 -0.24 15.25
N VAL A 147 22.33 0.17 16.51
CA VAL A 147 23.41 0.95 17.17
C VAL A 147 24.00 0.07 18.27
N PRO A 148 25.32 -0.20 18.28
CA PRO A 148 26.36 0.46 17.49
C PRO A 148 26.69 -0.17 16.13
N ASP A 149 26.20 -1.36 15.81
CA ASP A 149 26.80 -2.20 14.74
C ASP A 149 26.76 -1.57 13.34
N THR A 150 25.85 -0.63 13.10
CA THR A 150 25.76 0.12 11.85
C THR A 150 26.24 1.56 11.96
N SER A 151 26.93 1.90 13.07
CA SER A 151 27.50 3.23 13.33
C SER A 151 29.01 3.28 13.12
N ALA A 152 29.53 4.46 12.79
CA ALA A 152 30.93 4.74 12.51
C ALA A 152 31.53 5.38 13.76
N GLY A 153 32.36 4.60 14.44
CA GLY A 153 33.05 5.03 15.66
C GLY A 153 33.32 3.85 16.59
N PRO A 154 34.11 4.06 17.65
CA PRO A 154 34.43 3.02 18.60
C PRO A 154 33.19 2.52 19.34
N ILE A 155 33.14 1.20 19.49
CA ILE A 155 32.23 0.50 20.39
C ILE A 155 32.88 0.44 21.77
N LYS A 156 32.12 0.78 22.81
CA LYS A 156 32.57 0.77 24.21
C LYS A 156 31.69 -0.13 25.04
N ILE A 157 32.30 -0.93 25.89
CA ILE A 157 31.59 -1.88 26.73
C ILE A 157 31.18 -1.20 28.03
N ILE A 158 29.88 -1.17 28.30
CA ILE A 158 29.29 -0.70 29.55
C ILE A 158 28.44 -1.87 30.07
N ASN A 159 28.77 -2.39 31.25
CA ASN A 159 28.11 -3.55 31.86
C ASN A 159 27.96 -4.77 30.93
N GLY A 160 28.98 -5.07 30.13
CA GLY A 160 28.99 -6.21 29.22
C GLY A 160 28.24 -6.01 27.90
N GLU A 161 27.61 -4.85 27.68
CA GLU A 161 26.95 -4.50 26.43
C GLU A 161 27.75 -3.46 25.63
N GLY A 162 27.75 -3.57 24.30
CA GLY A 162 28.42 -2.60 23.41
C GLY A 162 27.56 -1.36 23.13
N TYR A 163 28.14 -0.18 23.32
CA TYR A 163 27.54 1.12 23.04
C TYR A 163 28.35 1.89 22.01
N TYR A 164 27.66 2.67 21.18
CA TYR A 164 28.26 3.64 20.28
C TYR A 164 28.71 4.85 21.08
N ALA A 165 30.01 5.13 21.06
CA ALA A 165 30.62 6.20 21.83
C ALA A 165 30.95 7.45 21.00
N GLY A 166 30.23 7.70 19.91
CA GLY A 166 30.53 8.81 18.98
C GLY A 166 31.71 8.52 18.04
N LEU A 167 31.85 9.30 16.97
CA LEU A 167 32.81 9.07 15.86
C LEU A 167 34.27 8.89 16.32
N ASN A 168 34.65 9.59 17.40
CA ASN A 168 36.01 9.57 17.98
C ASN A 168 36.06 9.01 19.40
N GLY A 169 34.98 8.40 19.90
CA GLY A 169 34.91 7.95 21.29
C GLY A 169 34.62 9.04 22.32
N ASN A 170 34.28 10.25 21.87
CA ASN A 170 33.96 11.43 22.69
C ASN A 170 32.46 11.56 22.98
N GLY A 171 31.73 10.45 22.90
CA GLY A 171 30.28 10.39 23.04
C GLY A 171 29.54 11.08 21.89
N THR A 172 28.22 11.00 21.94
CA THR A 172 27.33 11.69 21.01
C THR A 172 26.28 12.50 21.76
N THR A 173 25.82 13.61 21.16
CA THR A 173 24.70 14.42 21.67
C THR A 173 23.37 14.04 21.03
N ASN A 174 23.40 13.18 20.02
CA ASN A 174 22.23 12.68 19.32
C ASN A 174 22.45 11.24 18.81
N SER A 175 21.35 10.55 18.54
CA SER A 175 21.37 9.32 17.78
C SER A 175 20.17 9.32 16.85
N ALA A 176 20.40 9.03 15.58
CA ALA A 176 19.34 8.94 14.58
C ALA A 176 19.41 7.62 13.83
N ILE A 177 18.26 7.19 13.34
CA ILE A 177 18.06 5.99 12.53
C ILE A 177 17.66 6.42 11.12
N ARG A 178 18.02 5.60 10.13
CA ARG A 178 17.52 5.68 8.77
C ARG A 178 16.89 4.36 8.35
N ASN A 179 15.82 4.48 7.57
CA ASN A 179 15.38 3.41 6.71
C ASN A 179 16.04 3.58 5.33
N SER A 180 17.26 3.03 5.21
CA SER A 180 18.15 3.26 4.06
C SER A 180 17.62 2.67 2.75
N ARG A 181 16.79 1.63 2.85
CA ARG A 181 16.07 1.05 1.72
C ARG A 181 14.71 0.55 2.20
N PHE A 182 13.66 0.89 1.48
CA PHE A 182 12.33 0.29 1.60
C PHE A 182 11.91 -0.18 0.22
N LYS A 183 11.46 -1.42 0.10
CA LYS A 183 10.93 -1.94 -1.15
C LYS A 183 9.47 -2.31 -0.92
N LEU A 184 8.61 -1.69 -1.72
CA LEU A 184 7.19 -1.92 -1.81
C LEU A 184 6.93 -2.81 -3.02
N THR A 185 6.22 -3.91 -2.83
CA THR A 185 5.73 -4.75 -3.94
C THR A 185 4.23 -4.96 -3.78
N LEU A 186 3.46 -4.66 -4.83
CA LEU A 186 2.07 -5.08 -4.96
C LEU A 186 2.01 -6.23 -5.95
N LEU A 187 1.62 -7.39 -5.46
CA LEU A 187 1.41 -8.58 -6.26
C LEU A 187 0.17 -8.42 -7.17
N SER A 188 0.03 -9.33 -8.13
CA SER A 188 -1.13 -9.41 -9.02
C SER A 188 -1.99 -10.65 -8.74
N THR A 189 -1.93 -11.22 -7.53
CA THR A 189 -2.64 -12.48 -7.22
C THR A 189 -4.15 -12.28 -7.16
N THR A 190 -4.62 -11.06 -6.89
CA THR A 190 -6.03 -10.68 -7.04
C THR A 190 -6.11 -9.23 -7.49
N LYS A 191 -6.72 -8.93 -8.64
CA LYS A 191 -6.93 -7.54 -9.05
C LYS A 191 -7.87 -6.85 -8.05
N PRO A 192 -7.55 -5.64 -7.54
CA PRO A 192 -8.47 -4.89 -6.70
C PRO A 192 -9.67 -4.39 -7.51
N SER A 193 -10.85 -4.34 -6.89
CA SER A 193 -12.02 -3.69 -7.51
C SER A 193 -11.78 -2.18 -7.65
N ALA A 194 -12.53 -1.52 -8.55
CA ALA A 194 -12.47 -0.06 -8.71
C ALA A 194 -12.67 0.67 -7.38
N ALA A 195 -13.64 0.24 -6.57
CA ALA A 195 -13.89 0.82 -5.25
C ALA A 195 -12.70 0.68 -4.28
N VAL A 196 -11.96 -0.44 -4.34
CA VAL A 196 -10.74 -0.63 -3.53
C VAL A 196 -9.61 0.26 -4.04
N ILE A 197 -9.44 0.38 -5.35
CA ILE A 197 -8.47 1.30 -5.96
C ILE A 197 -8.75 2.73 -5.54
N ASP A 198 -10.00 3.18 -5.66
CA ASP A 198 -10.43 4.53 -5.28
C ASP A 198 -10.25 4.79 -3.79
N ALA A 199 -10.52 3.79 -2.95
CA ALA A 199 -10.29 3.89 -1.51
C ALA A 199 -8.80 4.04 -1.15
N LEU A 200 -7.90 3.41 -1.91
CA LEU A 200 -6.46 3.48 -1.68
C LEU A 200 -5.81 4.68 -2.36
N ASN A 201 -6.37 5.19 -3.46
CA ASN A 201 -5.75 6.25 -4.24
C ASN A 201 -5.65 7.55 -3.43
N ASN A 202 -4.45 8.14 -3.41
CA ASN A 202 -4.06 9.30 -2.59
C ASN A 202 -4.21 9.13 -1.07
N SER A 203 -4.55 7.93 -0.59
CA SER A 203 -4.59 7.60 0.83
C SER A 203 -3.20 7.23 1.37
N VAL A 204 -3.02 7.34 2.69
CA VAL A 204 -1.81 6.93 3.39
C VAL A 204 -2.05 5.60 4.10
N VAL A 205 -1.31 4.57 3.68
CA VAL A 205 -1.21 3.27 4.35
C VAL A 205 -0.08 3.35 5.38
N ARG A 206 -0.42 3.29 6.66
CA ARG A 206 0.55 3.22 7.76
C ARG A 206 0.74 1.77 8.19
N ILE A 207 2.00 1.37 8.31
CA ILE A 207 2.43 0.02 8.69
C ILE A 207 3.40 0.13 9.87
N HIS A 208 3.09 -0.54 10.97
CA HIS A 208 3.98 -0.70 12.12
C HIS A 208 5.07 -1.74 11.81
N LEU A 209 6.33 -1.31 11.75
CA LEU A 209 7.46 -2.15 11.39
C LEU A 209 8.07 -2.88 12.60
N GLY A 210 8.05 -2.28 13.78
CA GLY A 210 8.71 -2.80 14.98
C GLY A 210 9.10 -1.69 15.95
N THR A 211 9.85 -2.08 16.98
CA THR A 211 10.18 -1.20 18.09
C THR A 211 11.70 -1.14 18.27
N PHE A 212 12.23 0.03 18.52
CA PHE A 212 13.57 0.19 19.07
C PHE A 212 13.51 0.16 20.59
N ALA A 213 14.31 -0.70 21.21
CA ALA A 213 14.70 -0.57 22.61
C ALA A 213 16.07 0.13 22.65
N TYR A 214 16.13 1.32 23.22
CA TYR A 214 17.37 2.07 23.33
C TYR A 214 17.83 2.19 24.77
N LYS A 215 19.15 2.26 24.91
CA LYS A 215 19.85 2.52 26.15
C LYS A 215 20.87 3.63 25.90
N TYR A 216 21.00 4.56 26.83
CA TYR A 216 22.10 5.50 26.80
C TYR A 216 22.63 5.75 28.21
N ASP A 217 23.94 5.89 28.31
CA ASP A 217 24.63 6.21 29.55
C ASP A 217 25.54 7.40 29.33
N ASP A 218 25.89 8.06 30.43
CA ASP A 218 26.82 9.16 30.45
C ASP A 218 28.14 8.71 29.81
N TRP A 219 28.69 9.53 28.92
CA TRP A 219 29.92 9.18 28.24
C TRP A 219 30.76 10.42 27.94
N GLY A 220 32.06 10.29 28.15
CA GLY A 220 33.00 11.40 28.15
C GLY A 220 32.86 12.35 26.96
N GLY A 221 32.86 13.67 27.21
CA GLY A 221 32.86 14.74 26.21
C GLY A 221 34.25 15.06 25.65
N ALA A 222 34.26 15.82 24.55
CA ALA A 222 35.43 16.10 23.69
C ALA A 222 36.63 16.84 24.34
N LEU A 223 36.62 17.13 25.64
CA LEU A 223 37.59 17.98 26.34
C LEU A 223 38.18 17.37 27.62
N GLY A 224 38.10 16.05 27.82
CA GLY A 224 38.83 15.35 28.90
C GLY A 224 38.31 15.57 30.34
N ASN A 225 37.23 16.32 30.52
CA ASN A 225 36.67 16.69 31.84
C ASN A 225 35.31 16.02 32.15
N ALA A 226 34.96 14.94 31.47
CA ALA A 226 33.62 14.36 31.57
C ALA A 226 33.60 13.07 32.41
N PRO A 227 32.50 12.80 33.12
CA PRO A 227 32.40 11.68 34.04
C PRO A 227 32.50 10.33 33.31
N PRO A 228 33.04 9.29 33.98
CA PRO A 228 32.92 7.92 33.49
C PRO A 228 31.43 7.53 33.36
N PRO A 229 31.11 6.49 32.56
CA PRO A 229 29.75 5.98 32.49
C PRO A 229 29.21 5.67 33.89
N SER A 230 27.95 6.03 34.11
CA SER A 230 27.31 5.84 35.42
C SER A 230 27.14 4.37 35.78
N GLY A 231 27.16 3.49 34.77
CA GLY A 231 26.88 2.07 34.94
C GLY A 231 25.40 1.79 35.14
N ASN A 232 24.53 2.80 35.04
CA ASN A 232 23.07 2.67 35.12
C ASN A 232 22.44 3.33 33.88
N PRO A 233 22.44 2.64 32.72
CA PRO A 233 21.94 3.21 31.48
C PRO A 233 20.46 3.59 31.59
N LYS A 234 20.14 4.76 31.06
CA LYS A 234 18.76 5.23 30.88
C LYS A 234 18.17 4.46 29.70
N VAL A 235 16.95 3.97 29.85
CA VAL A 235 16.30 3.08 28.87
C VAL A 235 15.00 3.69 28.35
N GLY A 236 14.62 3.32 27.14
CA GLY A 236 13.31 3.67 26.58
C GLY A 236 13.03 2.94 25.27
N THR A 237 11.86 3.21 24.70
CA THR A 237 11.43 2.61 23.44
C THR A 237 10.94 3.64 22.44
N SER A 238 11.01 3.28 21.16
CA SER A 238 10.45 4.04 20.04
C SER A 238 9.77 3.11 19.05
N GLU A 239 8.48 3.33 18.80
CA GLU A 239 7.72 2.60 17.78
C GLU A 239 8.06 3.10 16.38
N VAL A 240 8.23 2.19 15.41
CA VAL A 240 8.73 2.51 14.07
C VAL A 240 7.65 2.24 13.03
N TYR A 241 7.24 3.29 12.31
CA TYR A 241 6.23 3.20 11.27
C TYR A 241 6.78 3.60 9.90
N VAL A 242 6.20 3.02 8.86
CA VAL A 242 6.27 3.57 7.50
C VAL A 242 4.89 4.04 7.09
N ASN A 243 4.81 5.26 6.56
CA ASN A 243 3.59 5.86 6.02
C ASN A 243 3.75 5.94 4.51
N ILE A 244 2.92 5.23 3.74
CA ILE A 244 3.01 5.16 2.28
C ILE A 244 1.78 5.81 1.68
N GLN A 245 1.96 6.96 1.05
CA GLN A 245 0.92 7.55 0.20
C GLN A 245 0.86 6.79 -1.12
N MET A 246 -0.28 6.15 -1.39
CA MET A 246 -0.48 5.33 -2.59
C MET A 246 -1.03 6.18 -3.73
N ASN A 247 -0.50 6.03 -4.94
CA ASN A 247 -0.94 6.78 -6.13
C ASN A 247 -1.30 5.80 -7.26
N PHE A 248 -2.59 5.58 -7.48
CA PHE A 248 -3.12 4.72 -8.54
C PHE A 248 -3.57 5.53 -9.75
N ALA A 249 -3.14 5.11 -10.93
CA ALA A 249 -3.61 5.62 -12.22
C ALA A 249 -3.73 4.44 -13.21
N LEU A 250 -4.68 3.55 -12.93
CA LEU A 250 -4.93 2.39 -13.78
C LEU A 250 -5.68 2.83 -15.05
N PRO A 251 -5.37 2.23 -16.21
CA PRO A 251 -6.13 2.48 -17.43
C PRO A 251 -7.61 2.16 -17.21
N THR A 252 -8.49 3.03 -17.68
CA THR A 252 -9.94 2.84 -17.64
C THR A 252 -10.46 2.78 -19.07
N CYS A 253 -11.58 2.09 -19.29
CA CYS A 253 -12.29 2.13 -20.55
C CYS A 253 -13.72 2.61 -20.35
N THR A 254 -14.20 3.34 -21.34
CA THR A 254 -15.59 3.78 -21.45
C THR A 254 -16.17 3.25 -22.76
N MET A 255 -17.48 3.15 -22.83
CA MET A 255 -18.18 2.73 -24.03
C MET A 255 -19.23 3.76 -24.38
N ALA A 256 -19.30 4.16 -25.65
CA ALA A 256 -20.31 5.10 -26.08
C ALA A 256 -21.70 4.45 -26.10
N ASN A 257 -22.71 5.18 -25.65
CA ASN A 257 -24.12 4.76 -25.78
C ASN A 257 -24.45 4.50 -27.26
N GLN A 258 -25.19 3.43 -27.52
CA GLN A 258 -25.65 3.06 -28.86
C GLN A 258 -27.17 2.94 -28.89
N ILE A 259 -27.78 3.48 -29.94
CA ILE A 259 -29.20 3.31 -30.25
C ILE A 259 -29.29 2.41 -31.47
N VAL A 260 -30.04 1.31 -31.34
CA VAL A 260 -30.27 0.36 -32.43
C VAL A 260 -31.74 0.39 -32.80
N ASN A 261 -32.04 0.78 -34.04
CA ASN A 261 -33.40 0.82 -34.56
C ASN A 261 -33.65 -0.46 -35.37
N LEU A 262 -34.51 -1.33 -34.84
CA LEU A 262 -35.01 -2.49 -35.58
C LEU A 262 -36.20 -2.06 -36.45
N ALA A 263 -36.13 -2.34 -37.76
CA ALA A 263 -37.23 -2.12 -38.68
C ALA A 263 -38.47 -2.94 -38.28
N PRO A 264 -39.69 -2.42 -38.44
CA PRO A 264 -40.93 -3.15 -38.14
C PRO A 264 -41.03 -4.47 -38.89
N VAL A 265 -41.56 -5.51 -38.23
CA VAL A 265 -41.75 -6.85 -38.80
C VAL A 265 -43.20 -7.31 -38.62
N PRO A 266 -43.83 -7.91 -39.64
CA PRO A 266 -45.14 -8.54 -39.49
C PRO A 266 -45.09 -9.68 -38.47
N THR A 267 -46.10 -9.77 -37.59
CA THR A 267 -46.19 -10.86 -36.60
C THR A 267 -46.22 -12.24 -37.25
N ALA A 268 -46.77 -12.35 -38.46
CA ALA A 268 -46.75 -13.60 -39.25
C ALA A 268 -45.32 -14.13 -39.48
N THR A 269 -44.35 -13.24 -39.79
CA THR A 269 -42.94 -13.63 -39.98
C THR A 269 -42.35 -14.21 -38.70
N LEU A 270 -42.65 -13.59 -37.56
CA LEU A 270 -42.23 -14.10 -36.25
C LEU A 270 -43.01 -15.34 -35.81
N ASN A 271 -44.25 -15.52 -36.25
CA ASN A 271 -45.00 -16.74 -35.97
C ASN A 271 -44.41 -17.94 -36.73
N SER A 272 -43.95 -17.71 -37.96
CA SER A 272 -43.24 -18.72 -38.76
C SER A 272 -41.78 -18.91 -38.34
N ASN A 273 -41.11 -17.89 -37.79
CA ASN A 273 -39.70 -17.95 -37.40
C ASN A 273 -39.49 -17.37 -36.00
N GLN A 274 -38.70 -18.03 -35.16
CA GLN A 274 -38.46 -17.54 -33.78
C GLN A 274 -37.84 -16.14 -33.74
N THR A 275 -37.13 -15.71 -34.79
CA THR A 275 -36.42 -14.44 -34.82
C THR A 275 -36.58 -13.72 -36.15
N ALA A 276 -36.47 -12.39 -36.15
CA ALA A 276 -36.56 -11.60 -37.37
C ALA A 276 -35.80 -10.27 -37.27
N ASN A 277 -35.49 -9.70 -38.44
CA ASN A 277 -34.86 -8.38 -38.61
C ASN A 277 -33.55 -8.22 -37.81
N GLU A 278 -32.51 -8.92 -38.27
CA GLU A 278 -31.16 -8.78 -37.73
C GLU A 278 -30.53 -7.47 -38.17
N GLN A 279 -30.11 -6.66 -37.20
CA GLN A 279 -29.40 -5.41 -37.41
C GLN A 279 -28.02 -5.49 -36.77
N SER A 280 -26.98 -5.28 -37.57
CA SER A 280 -25.62 -5.11 -37.06
C SER A 280 -25.42 -3.68 -36.54
N PHE A 281 -24.66 -3.55 -35.47
CA PHE A 281 -24.26 -2.26 -34.90
C PHE A 281 -22.88 -2.38 -34.26
N ASN A 282 -22.18 -1.25 -34.13
CA ASN A 282 -20.84 -1.20 -33.55
C ASN A 282 -20.88 -0.50 -32.19
N VAL A 283 -20.20 -1.07 -31.20
CA VAL A 283 -19.89 -0.37 -29.95
C VAL A 283 -18.43 0.04 -29.96
N ASN A 284 -18.17 1.32 -29.71
CA ASN A 284 -16.83 1.85 -29.58
C ASN A 284 -16.42 1.89 -28.11
N ILE A 285 -15.26 1.33 -27.83
CA ILE A 285 -14.64 1.25 -26.51
C ILE A 285 -13.42 2.17 -26.52
N TYR A 286 -13.40 3.14 -25.62
CA TYR A 286 -12.34 4.13 -25.49
C TYR A 286 -11.61 3.94 -24.17
N CYS A 287 -10.34 3.61 -24.24
CA CYS A 287 -9.48 3.38 -23.09
C CYS A 287 -8.49 4.54 -22.91
N THR A 288 -8.18 4.90 -21.67
CA THR A 288 -7.28 6.03 -21.36
C THR A 288 -5.82 5.74 -21.67
N ALA A 289 -5.45 4.46 -21.83
CA ALA A 289 -4.12 4.02 -22.24
C ALA A 289 -4.19 2.68 -22.98
N ALA A 290 -3.10 2.33 -23.68
CA ALA A 290 -2.97 1.05 -24.34
C ALA A 290 -2.90 -0.09 -23.31
N MET A 291 -3.59 -1.20 -23.60
CA MET A 291 -3.72 -2.35 -22.71
C MET A 291 -3.47 -3.66 -23.46
N PRO A 292 -2.25 -3.91 -23.97
CA PRO A 292 -1.94 -5.10 -24.75
C PRO A 292 -2.12 -6.38 -23.91
N ASN A 293 -2.56 -7.46 -24.56
CA ASN A 293 -2.74 -8.77 -23.91
C ASN A 293 -3.72 -8.75 -22.71
N LYS A 294 -4.78 -7.94 -22.83
CA LYS A 294 -5.83 -7.79 -21.81
C LYS A 294 -7.18 -8.24 -22.37
N VAL A 295 -8.03 -8.77 -21.50
CA VAL A 295 -9.41 -9.13 -21.85
C VAL A 295 -10.35 -8.19 -21.13
N LEU A 296 -11.15 -7.46 -21.91
CA LEU A 296 -12.28 -6.71 -21.40
C LEU A 296 -13.41 -7.69 -21.11
N LEU A 297 -13.81 -7.77 -19.86
CA LEU A 297 -15.01 -8.45 -19.43
C LEU A 297 -16.18 -7.48 -19.45
N ALA A 298 -17.38 -7.98 -19.67
CA ALA A 298 -18.60 -7.18 -19.54
C ALA A 298 -19.68 -7.94 -18.79
N THR A 299 -20.44 -7.20 -17.98
CA THR A 299 -21.75 -7.62 -17.47
C THR A 299 -22.80 -6.80 -18.20
N ILE A 300 -23.69 -7.47 -18.94
CA ILE A 300 -24.81 -6.83 -19.64
C ILE A 300 -26.05 -7.01 -18.80
N THR A 301 -26.62 -5.91 -18.31
CA THR A 301 -27.82 -5.90 -17.47
C THR A 301 -29.00 -5.39 -18.28
N ASP A 302 -30.07 -6.18 -18.33
CA ASP A 302 -31.37 -5.72 -18.81
C ASP A 302 -31.89 -4.62 -17.89
N SER A 303 -31.99 -3.39 -18.41
CA SER A 303 -32.25 -2.20 -17.58
C SER A 303 -33.71 -2.11 -17.15
N TYR A 304 -34.63 -2.75 -17.88
CA TYR A 304 -36.04 -2.80 -17.50
C TYR A 304 -36.38 -4.00 -16.61
N THR A 305 -35.60 -5.09 -16.72
CA THR A 305 -35.75 -6.28 -15.89
C THR A 305 -34.39 -6.74 -15.35
N PRO A 306 -33.81 -6.08 -14.33
CA PRO A 306 -32.46 -6.41 -13.85
C PRO A 306 -32.27 -7.85 -13.34
N SER A 307 -33.36 -8.53 -12.96
CA SER A 307 -33.36 -9.95 -12.58
C SER A 307 -33.32 -10.93 -13.76
N ASN A 308 -33.40 -10.44 -15.00
CA ASN A 308 -33.32 -11.25 -16.21
C ASN A 308 -31.87 -11.72 -16.42
N VAL A 309 -31.56 -12.93 -15.96
CA VAL A 309 -30.26 -13.58 -16.16
C VAL A 309 -30.45 -14.75 -17.13
N ASN A 310 -29.76 -14.70 -18.27
CA ASN A 310 -29.85 -15.76 -19.28
C ASN A 310 -28.61 -15.79 -20.19
N THR A 311 -28.33 -16.96 -20.78
CA THR A 311 -27.22 -17.16 -21.72
C THR A 311 -27.63 -17.03 -23.18
N ASN A 312 -28.90 -16.70 -23.46
CA ASN A 312 -29.46 -16.62 -24.80
C ASN A 312 -29.47 -15.19 -25.36
N GLY A 313 -28.92 -14.21 -24.64
CA GLY A 313 -28.88 -12.81 -25.08
C GLY A 313 -30.22 -12.12 -25.12
N ILE A 314 -31.22 -12.62 -24.39
CA ILE A 314 -32.58 -12.10 -24.47
C ILE A 314 -32.72 -10.92 -23.51
N LEU A 315 -33.05 -9.76 -24.06
CA LEU A 315 -33.49 -8.59 -23.32
C LEU A 315 -35.01 -8.50 -23.39
N LYS A 316 -35.64 -8.26 -22.23
CA LYS A 316 -37.09 -8.15 -22.13
C LYS A 316 -37.57 -6.83 -22.72
N ASN A 317 -38.75 -6.92 -23.34
CA ASN A 317 -39.46 -5.73 -23.78
C ASN A 317 -39.87 -4.88 -22.57
N SER A 318 -39.81 -3.56 -22.73
CA SER A 318 -40.16 -2.61 -21.69
C SER A 318 -41.57 -2.85 -21.18
N PRO A 319 -41.77 -3.08 -19.87
CA PRO A 319 -43.08 -3.39 -19.31
C PRO A 319 -44.04 -2.19 -19.37
N SER A 320 -43.51 -0.97 -19.54
CA SER A 320 -44.25 0.29 -19.46
C SER A 320 -44.74 0.82 -20.81
N LEU A 321 -44.53 0.10 -21.92
CA LEU A 321 -44.99 0.53 -23.23
C LEU A 321 -46.51 0.46 -23.36
N ALA A 322 -47.12 1.54 -23.89
CA ALA A 322 -48.47 1.48 -24.41
C ALA A 322 -48.51 0.52 -25.62
N ASN A 323 -49.51 -0.37 -25.71
CA ASN A 323 -49.61 -1.38 -26.77
C ASN A 323 -48.35 -2.26 -26.89
N ARG A 324 -47.86 -2.77 -25.75
CA ARG A 324 -46.67 -3.65 -25.70
C ARG A 324 -46.88 -4.94 -26.48
N SER A 325 -45.91 -5.28 -27.33
CA SER A 325 -45.82 -6.64 -27.91
C SER A 325 -45.24 -7.64 -26.89
N ASN A 326 -45.53 -8.93 -27.06
CA ASN A 326 -44.89 -10.01 -26.31
C ASN A 326 -43.53 -10.47 -26.89
N VAL A 327 -43.00 -9.74 -27.87
CA VAL A 327 -41.71 -10.00 -28.52
C VAL A 327 -40.58 -9.32 -27.76
N ASP A 328 -39.50 -10.07 -27.53
CA ASP A 328 -38.27 -9.62 -26.87
C ASP A 328 -37.20 -9.26 -27.94
N VAL A 329 -36.01 -8.83 -27.50
CA VAL A 329 -34.85 -8.59 -28.37
C VAL A 329 -33.71 -9.52 -28.00
N GLN A 330 -33.04 -10.11 -28.98
CA GLN A 330 -31.84 -10.92 -28.77
C GLN A 330 -30.59 -10.18 -29.22
N LEU A 331 -29.58 -10.14 -28.35
CA LEU A 331 -28.23 -9.67 -28.63
C LEU A 331 -27.26 -10.83 -28.91
N ARG A 332 -26.45 -10.67 -29.96
CA ARG A 332 -25.39 -11.60 -30.35
C ARG A 332 -24.13 -10.85 -30.73
N ASP A 333 -23.00 -11.54 -30.73
CA ASP A 333 -21.77 -11.03 -31.31
C ASP A 333 -21.72 -11.24 -32.84
N ASN A 334 -20.63 -10.82 -33.45
CA ASN A 334 -20.43 -10.95 -34.89
C ASN A 334 -20.29 -12.40 -35.38
N ALA A 335 -19.99 -13.34 -34.48
CA ALA A 335 -19.92 -14.79 -34.76
C ALA A 335 -21.26 -15.49 -34.49
N ASP A 336 -22.34 -14.73 -34.33
CA ASP A 336 -23.70 -15.19 -34.05
C ASP A 336 -23.86 -15.91 -32.70
N VAL A 337 -22.92 -15.72 -31.77
CA VAL A 337 -22.99 -16.25 -30.41
C VAL A 337 -23.83 -15.31 -29.54
N PRO A 338 -24.87 -15.81 -28.82
CA PRO A 338 -25.63 -15.00 -27.87
C PRO A 338 -24.77 -14.42 -26.75
N LEU A 339 -25.01 -13.15 -26.42
CA LEU A 339 -24.34 -12.50 -25.30
C LEU A 339 -25.01 -12.89 -23.97
N ALA A 340 -24.24 -13.25 -22.94
CA ALA A 340 -24.84 -13.51 -21.63
C ALA A 340 -25.41 -12.22 -21.00
N ILE A 341 -26.61 -12.32 -20.44
CA ILE A 341 -27.29 -11.26 -19.70
C ILE A 341 -27.21 -11.58 -18.21
N GLY A 342 -26.80 -10.62 -17.40
CA GLY A 342 -26.71 -10.70 -15.94
C GLY A 342 -25.42 -11.32 -15.39
N THR A 343 -24.64 -12.02 -16.22
CA THR A 343 -23.38 -12.67 -15.83
C THR A 343 -22.19 -12.00 -16.50
N GLN A 344 -21.09 -11.80 -15.75
CA GLN A 344 -19.85 -11.28 -16.32
C GLN A 344 -19.26 -12.30 -17.29
N SER A 345 -18.85 -11.85 -18.48
CA SER A 345 -18.28 -12.73 -19.52
C SER A 345 -17.23 -11.99 -20.35
N PRO A 346 -16.29 -12.72 -21.01
CA PRO A 346 -15.37 -12.12 -21.96
C PRO A 346 -16.11 -11.32 -23.03
N PHE A 347 -15.72 -10.07 -23.20
CA PHE A 347 -16.36 -9.15 -24.13
C PHE A 347 -15.44 -8.77 -25.29
N TYR A 348 -14.18 -8.40 -25.02
CA TYR A 348 -13.25 -8.05 -26.09
C TYR A 348 -11.82 -8.41 -25.70
N SER A 349 -11.12 -9.12 -26.58
CA SER A 349 -9.71 -9.48 -26.37
C SER A 349 -8.81 -8.49 -27.09
N ILE A 350 -7.98 -7.78 -26.34
CA ILE A 350 -7.01 -6.82 -26.90
C ILE A 350 -5.78 -7.60 -27.37
N PRO A 351 -5.38 -7.49 -28.65
CA PRO A 351 -4.23 -8.21 -29.19
C PRO A 351 -2.94 -7.97 -28.40
N VAL A 352 -2.07 -8.97 -28.40
CA VAL A 352 -0.70 -8.84 -27.88
C VAL A 352 0.02 -7.73 -28.65
N GLY A 353 0.73 -6.86 -27.94
CA GLY A 353 1.46 -5.74 -28.55
C GLY A 353 0.58 -4.58 -29.05
N SER A 354 -0.74 -4.63 -28.84
CA SER A 354 -1.63 -3.52 -29.21
C SER A 354 -1.24 -2.22 -28.49
N THR A 355 -1.02 -1.17 -29.27
CA THR A 355 -0.84 0.21 -28.79
C THR A 355 -2.11 1.04 -28.92
N ALA A 356 -3.19 0.46 -29.45
CA ALA A 356 -4.45 1.14 -29.64
C ALA A 356 -5.12 1.45 -28.28
N THR A 357 -5.76 2.61 -28.22
CA THR A 357 -6.60 3.07 -27.10
C THR A 357 -8.08 3.05 -27.45
N THR A 358 -8.43 2.78 -28.70
CA THR A 358 -9.82 2.70 -29.17
C THR A 358 -10.04 1.36 -29.85
N PHE A 359 -11.13 0.70 -29.49
CA PHE A 359 -11.52 -0.60 -30.01
C PHE A 359 -12.97 -0.55 -30.48
N MET A 360 -13.29 -1.35 -31.48
CA MET A 360 -14.64 -1.50 -32.00
C MET A 360 -15.06 -2.95 -31.88
N LYS A 361 -16.23 -3.20 -31.28
CA LYS A 361 -16.87 -4.52 -31.29
C LYS A 361 -18.17 -4.45 -32.08
N THR A 362 -18.27 -5.29 -33.10
CA THR A 362 -19.52 -5.47 -33.86
C THR A 362 -20.43 -6.44 -33.14
N LEU A 363 -21.67 -6.03 -32.95
CA LEU A 363 -22.75 -6.77 -32.33
C LEU A 363 -23.94 -6.83 -33.28
N LYS A 364 -24.86 -7.74 -32.98
CA LYS A 364 -26.10 -7.94 -33.74
C LYS A 364 -27.29 -7.93 -32.79
N ALA A 365 -28.36 -7.25 -33.16
CA ALA A 365 -29.64 -7.28 -32.47
C ALA A 365 -30.74 -7.79 -33.41
N ARG A 366 -31.71 -8.54 -32.90
CA ARG A 366 -32.88 -8.99 -33.66
C ARG A 366 -34.10 -9.17 -32.76
N TYR A 367 -35.29 -9.19 -33.34
CA TYR A 367 -36.48 -9.60 -32.60
C TYR A 367 -36.40 -11.08 -32.23
N TYR A 368 -36.93 -11.43 -31.06
CA TYR A 368 -36.99 -12.79 -30.55
C TYR A 368 -38.38 -13.08 -29.97
N ARG A 369 -39.04 -14.10 -30.52
CA ARG A 369 -40.34 -14.56 -30.04
C ARG A 369 -40.14 -15.62 -28.94
N SER A 370 -40.44 -15.21 -27.71
CA SER A 370 -40.36 -16.08 -26.53
C SER A 370 -41.60 -16.98 -26.34
N LEU A 371 -42.76 -16.59 -26.85
CA LEU A 371 -44.04 -17.31 -26.72
C LEU A 371 -44.48 -17.95 -28.04
N ALA A 372 -45.47 -18.85 -28.03
CA ALA A 372 -45.92 -19.58 -29.22
C ALA A 372 -46.42 -18.68 -30.37
N THR A 373 -46.96 -17.50 -30.07
CA THR A 373 -47.43 -16.53 -31.05
C THR A 373 -46.98 -15.12 -30.67
N ALA A 374 -46.60 -14.31 -31.65
CA ALA A 374 -46.25 -12.90 -31.50
C ALA A 374 -47.52 -12.04 -31.56
N THR A 375 -47.64 -11.08 -30.64
CA THR A 375 -48.70 -10.05 -30.65
C THR A 375 -48.20 -8.77 -31.31
N PRO A 376 -49.06 -8.05 -32.07
CA PRO A 376 -48.69 -6.75 -32.61
C PRO A 376 -48.49 -5.74 -31.48
N GLY A 377 -47.57 -4.80 -31.64
CA GLY A 377 -47.30 -3.78 -30.64
C GLY A 377 -45.87 -3.23 -30.71
N TYR A 378 -45.56 -2.34 -29.78
CA TYR A 378 -44.23 -1.75 -29.66
C TYR A 378 -43.26 -2.69 -28.94
N VAL A 379 -42.00 -2.64 -29.38
CA VAL A 379 -40.87 -3.31 -28.76
C VAL A 379 -39.78 -2.28 -28.52
N GLN A 380 -39.42 -2.08 -27.26
CA GLN A 380 -38.32 -1.22 -26.82
C GLN A 380 -37.60 -1.93 -25.67
N THR A 381 -36.28 -2.02 -25.76
CA THR A 381 -35.46 -2.56 -24.68
C THR A 381 -34.29 -1.62 -24.39
N GLN A 382 -33.66 -1.79 -23.23
CA GLN A 382 -32.47 -1.07 -22.82
C GLN A 382 -31.56 -2.02 -22.06
N ALA A 383 -30.27 -1.99 -22.37
CA ALA A 383 -29.24 -2.72 -21.65
C ALA A 383 -28.16 -1.75 -21.15
N THR A 384 -27.71 -1.99 -19.92
CA THR A 384 -26.56 -1.31 -19.33
C THR A 384 -25.38 -2.27 -19.39
N VAL A 385 -24.23 -1.80 -19.87
CA VAL A 385 -23.02 -2.62 -19.99
C VAL A 385 -21.95 -2.09 -19.06
N SER A 386 -21.57 -2.91 -18.08
CA SER A 386 -20.48 -2.62 -17.15
C SER A 386 -19.22 -3.33 -17.62
N ILE A 387 -18.17 -2.58 -17.96
CA ILE A 387 -16.90 -3.13 -18.42
C ILE A 387 -15.93 -3.27 -17.24
N ASP A 388 -15.24 -4.41 -17.18
CA ASP A 388 -14.09 -4.65 -16.33
C ASP A 388 -12.92 -5.12 -17.22
N TYR A 389 -11.69 -5.01 -16.76
CA TYR A 389 -10.48 -5.32 -17.52
C TYR A 389 -9.56 -6.21 -16.69
N GLN A 390 -9.27 -7.44 -17.13
CA GLN A 390 -8.35 -8.34 -16.44
C GLN A 390 -6.91 -8.08 -16.82
#